data_AF-A0A3C0QLX1-F1
#
_entry.id   AF-A0A3C0QLX1-F1
#
_cell.length_a   1.000
_cell.length_b   1.000
_cell.length_c   1.000
_cell.angle_alpha   90.00
_cell.angle_beta   90.00
_cell.angle_gamma   90.00
#
_symmetry.space_group_name_H-M   'P 1'
#
loop_
_entity.id
_entity.type
_entity.pdbx_description
1 polymer ?
#
loop_
_entity_poly.entity_id
_entity_poly.type
_entity_poly.pdbx_seq_one_letter_code
_entity_poly.pdbx_strand_id
1 'polypeptide(L)'
;MIAEAIIYSIIQEYIITFGFIGAKKMDILYRSTRGDQEHISSAEAILSGIAPDGGLYIPANIPSFDMSFDRLSRMDYKELSYYIISMFFTDFEKDMLVRCINNAYDKKFDDR
;
A
#
# COMPACT_ATOMS: atom_id res chain seq x y z
N MET A 1 24.14 17.56 31.80
CA MET A 1 25.15 17.34 30.74
C MET A 1 25.21 15.88 30.27
N ILE A 2 25.87 14.94 30.96
CA ILE A 2 26.03 13.56 30.46
C ILE A 2 24.68 12.79 30.44
N ALA A 3 23.85 12.94 31.47
CA ALA A 3 22.55 12.27 31.55
C ALA A 3 21.56 12.73 30.47
N GLU A 4 21.55 14.03 30.14
CA GLU A 4 20.68 14.57 29.09
C GLU A 4 21.08 14.03 27.71
N ALA A 5 22.37 13.98 27.41
CA ALA A 5 22.87 13.44 26.14
C ALA A 5 22.52 11.95 25.97
N ILE A 6 22.57 11.17 27.05
CA ILE A 6 22.17 9.76 27.06
C ILE A 6 20.66 9.63 26.79
N ILE A 7 19.83 10.45 27.43
CA ILE A 7 18.38 10.45 27.21
C ILE A 7 18.06 10.80 25.75
N TYR A 8 18.71 11.81 25.16
CA TYR A 8 18.54 12.16 23.76
C TYR A 8 18.97 11.03 22.81
N SER A 9 20.07 10.33 23.11
CA SER A 9 20.53 9.19 22.32
C SER A 9 19.55 8.02 22.38
N ILE A 10 19.01 7.71 23.56
CA ILE A 10 18.02 6.64 23.76
C ILE A 10 16.70 7.00 23.05
N ILE A 11 16.28 8.26 23.09
CA ILE A 11 15.08 8.72 22.38
C ILE A 11 15.30 8.66 20.86
N GLN A 12 16.49 9.00 20.36
CA GLN A 12 16.82 8.85 18.94
C GLN A 12 16.85 7.38 18.51
N GLU A 13 17.47 6.49 19.27
CA GLU A 13 17.42 5.04 19.02
C GLU A 13 15.99 4.48 19.10
N TYR A 14 15.18 4.96 20.05
CA TYR A 14 13.77 4.57 20.17
C TYR A 14 12.93 5.11 19.00
N ILE A 15 13.16 6.33 18.51
CA ILE A 15 12.50 6.86 17.31
C ILE A 15 12.97 6.12 16.05
N ILE A 16 14.24 5.72 15.96
CA ILE A 16 14.75 4.94 14.83
C ILE A 16 14.23 3.50 14.87
N THR A 17 14.07 2.90 16.05
CA THR A 17 13.63 1.50 16.22
C THR A 17 12.11 1.36 16.25
N PHE A 18 11.42 2.29 16.92
CA PHE A 18 9.95 2.31 17.10
C PHE A 18 9.24 3.39 16.29
N GLY A 19 9.88 4.51 15.94
CA GLY A 19 9.30 5.50 15.01
C GLY A 19 9.32 5.05 13.54
N PHE A 20 10.12 4.03 13.22
CA PHE A 20 9.98 3.20 12.01
C PHE A 20 8.97 2.04 12.16
N ILE A 21 8.21 1.99 13.26
CA ILE A 21 6.85 1.43 13.19
C ILE A 21 5.99 2.50 12.52
N GLY A 22 6.38 2.88 11.29
CA GLY A 22 5.49 3.53 10.35
C GLY A 22 4.30 2.60 10.23
N ALA A 23 3.12 3.14 10.53
CA ALA A 23 1.79 2.54 10.40
C ALA A 23 1.84 1.01 10.21
N LYS A 24 1.63 0.24 11.29
CA LYS A 24 1.35 -1.20 11.24
C LYS A 24 0.57 -1.47 9.94
N LYS A 25 1.22 -2.07 8.93
CA LYS A 25 0.64 -2.26 7.60
C LYS A 25 -0.59 -3.12 7.82
N MET A 26 -1.75 -2.49 7.87
CA MET A 26 -3.00 -3.20 8.08
C MET A 26 -3.28 -3.87 6.74
N ASP A 27 -3.32 -5.18 6.71
CA ASP A 27 -3.62 -5.89 5.48
C ASP A 27 -5.00 -5.47 4.98
N ILE A 28 -5.06 -5.02 3.72
CA ILE A 28 -6.32 -4.67 3.09
C ILE A 28 -6.97 -5.97 2.63
N LEU A 29 -8.08 -6.30 3.27
CA LEU A 29 -8.93 -7.40 2.84
C LEU A 29 -10.04 -6.89 1.93
N TYR A 30 -10.62 -7.79 1.14
CA TYR A 30 -11.65 -7.51 0.16
C TYR A 30 -12.92 -8.26 0.53
N ARG A 31 -14.06 -7.58 0.33
CA ARG A 31 -15.41 -8.10 0.61
C ARG A 31 -16.31 -7.94 -0.61
N SER A 32 -17.38 -8.73 -0.68
CA SER A 32 -18.37 -8.57 -1.75
C SER A 32 -19.21 -7.31 -1.55
N THR A 33 -19.57 -6.65 -2.65
CA THR A 33 -20.61 -5.60 -2.68
C THR A 33 -22.01 -6.08 -2.27
N ARG A 34 -22.30 -7.38 -2.30
CA ARG A 34 -23.65 -7.93 -2.06
C ARG A 34 -23.79 -8.68 -0.74
N GLY A 35 -22.69 -8.94 -0.05
CA GLY A 35 -22.66 -9.69 1.19
C GLY A 35 -21.36 -9.44 1.94
N ASP A 36 -21.40 -9.59 3.25
CA ASP A 36 -20.27 -9.24 4.13
C ASP A 36 -19.61 -10.48 4.76
N GLN A 37 -19.88 -11.66 4.20
CA GLN A 37 -19.64 -12.93 4.88
C GLN A 37 -18.16 -13.35 4.84
N GLU A 38 -17.41 -12.96 3.82
CA GLU A 38 -16.00 -13.36 3.65
C GLU A 38 -15.11 -12.17 3.28
N HIS A 39 -14.02 -12.05 4.05
CA HIS A 39 -12.93 -11.13 3.80
C HIS A 39 -11.76 -11.93 3.26
N ILE A 40 -11.36 -11.65 2.02
CA ILE A 40 -10.32 -12.37 1.32
C ILE A 40 -9.14 -11.46 0.98
N SER A 41 -7.99 -12.03 0.64
CA SER A 41 -6.83 -11.24 0.22
C SER A 41 -7.03 -10.62 -1.17
N SER A 42 -6.21 -9.63 -1.53
CA SER A 42 -6.30 -9.02 -2.86
C SER A 42 -5.93 -10.02 -3.98
N ALA A 43 -4.97 -10.92 -3.73
CA ALA A 43 -4.63 -12.00 -4.65
C ALA A 43 -5.80 -12.98 -4.87
N GLU A 44 -6.49 -13.37 -3.80
CA GLU A 44 -7.65 -14.26 -3.89
C GLU A 44 -8.82 -13.59 -4.63
N ALA A 45 -9.03 -12.29 -4.41
CA ALA A 45 -10.03 -11.51 -5.13
C ALA A 45 -9.74 -11.45 -6.63
N ILE A 46 -8.47 -11.22 -7.02
CA ILE A 46 -8.05 -11.23 -8.43
C ILE A 46 -8.27 -12.61 -9.06
N LEU A 47 -7.88 -13.69 -8.36
CA LEU A 47 -8.02 -15.05 -8.86
C LEU A 47 -9.50 -15.46 -9.02
N SER A 48 -10.34 -15.02 -8.10
CA SER A 48 -11.79 -15.31 -8.11
C SER A 48 -12.53 -14.52 -9.19
N GLY A 49 -12.12 -13.27 -9.44
CA GLY A 49 -12.74 -12.36 -10.41
C GLY A 49 -14.09 -11.80 -9.94
N ILE A 50 -15.11 -12.68 -9.79
CA ILE A 50 -16.46 -12.34 -9.31
C ILE A 50 -16.72 -13.05 -7.98
N ALA A 51 -17.37 -12.38 -7.04
CA ALA A 51 -17.69 -12.97 -5.75
C ALA A 51 -18.74 -14.11 -5.89
N PRO A 52 -18.77 -15.10 -4.99
CA PRO A 52 -19.71 -16.23 -5.06
C PRO A 52 -21.19 -15.83 -5.08
N ASP A 53 -21.53 -14.66 -4.53
CA ASP A 53 -22.88 -14.07 -4.53
C ASP A 53 -23.19 -13.23 -5.80
N GLY A 54 -22.31 -13.28 -6.80
CA GLY A 54 -22.37 -12.51 -8.04
C GLY A 54 -22.08 -11.02 -7.88
N GLY A 55 -21.58 -10.59 -6.71
CA GLY A 55 -21.09 -9.23 -6.46
C GLY A 55 -19.66 -9.00 -6.96
N LEU A 56 -19.17 -7.79 -6.77
CA LEU A 56 -17.78 -7.40 -7.02
C LEU A 56 -17.00 -7.32 -5.71
N TYR A 57 -15.70 -7.60 -5.77
CA TYR A 57 -14.81 -7.38 -4.64
C TYR A 57 -14.41 -5.91 -4.51
N ILE A 58 -14.56 -5.37 -3.32
CA ILE A 58 -14.09 -4.03 -2.92
C ILE A 58 -13.25 -4.13 -1.66
N PRO A 59 -12.26 -3.23 -1.45
CA PRO A 59 -11.52 -3.21 -0.20
C PRO A 59 -12.47 -2.95 0.97
N ALA A 60 -12.28 -3.68 2.07
CA ALA A 60 -13.07 -3.56 3.29
C ALA A 60 -12.89 -2.17 3.95
N ASN A 61 -11.73 -1.57 3.77
CA ASN A 61 -11.42 -0.21 4.18
C ASN A 61 -10.61 0.50 3.09
N ILE A 62 -10.85 1.81 2.94
CA ILE A 62 -10.06 2.65 2.05
C ILE A 62 -8.81 3.11 2.81
N PRO A 63 -7.59 2.85 2.31
CA PRO A 63 -6.37 3.32 2.94
C PRO A 63 -6.29 4.84 2.93
N SER A 64 -5.70 5.41 3.99
CA SER A 64 -5.47 6.85 4.10
C SER A 64 -4.18 7.25 3.38
N PHE A 65 -4.25 8.31 2.58
CA PHE A 65 -3.08 8.91 1.95
C PHE A 65 -2.39 9.86 2.94
N ASP A 66 -1.12 9.62 3.23
CA ASP A 66 -0.29 10.43 4.12
C ASP A 66 0.62 11.42 3.37
N MET A 67 0.75 11.25 2.05
CA MET A 67 1.57 12.12 1.21
C MET A 67 0.81 13.36 0.75
N SER A 68 1.49 14.52 0.77
CA SER A 68 0.90 15.78 0.30
C SER A 68 0.67 15.78 -1.21
N PHE A 69 -0.36 16.50 -1.66
CA PHE A 69 -0.65 16.67 -3.09
C PHE A 69 0.53 17.27 -3.88
N ASP A 70 1.30 18.19 -3.28
CA ASP A 70 2.51 18.73 -3.93
C ASP A 70 3.54 17.62 -4.22
N ARG A 71 3.78 16.70 -3.27
CA ARG A 71 4.69 15.56 -3.51
C ARG A 71 4.12 14.60 -4.54
N LEU A 72 2.85 14.24 -4.42
CA LEU A 72 2.18 13.36 -5.38
C LEU A 72 2.24 13.91 -6.82
N SER A 73 2.10 15.23 -6.99
CA SER A 73 2.15 15.89 -8.30
C SER A 73 3.52 15.87 -8.97
N ARG A 74 4.59 15.57 -8.21
CA ARG A 74 5.97 15.53 -8.71
C ARG A 74 6.48 14.13 -9.01
N MET A 75 5.72 13.09 -8.65
CA MET A 75 6.09 11.70 -8.92
C MET A 75 5.88 11.39 -10.39
N ASP A 76 6.75 10.54 -10.95
CA ASP A 76 6.46 9.97 -12.26
C ASP A 76 5.26 9.02 -12.19
N TYR A 77 4.67 8.69 -13.34
CA TYR A 77 3.46 7.89 -13.41
C TYR A 77 3.63 6.49 -12.78
N LYS A 78 4.80 5.87 -12.92
CA LYS A 78 5.10 4.53 -12.37
C LYS A 78 5.31 4.59 -10.87
N GLU A 79 6.00 5.62 -10.39
CA GLU A 79 6.17 5.89 -8.97
C GLU A 79 4.82 6.12 -8.29
N LEU A 80 3.97 6.96 -8.87
CA LEU A 80 2.62 7.22 -8.36
C LEU A 80 1.77 5.95 -8.39
N SER A 81 1.83 5.19 -9.49
CA SER A 81 1.15 3.90 -9.61
C SER A 81 1.59 2.94 -8.51
N TYR A 82 2.89 2.82 -8.25
CA TYR A 82 3.40 1.97 -7.18
C TYR A 82 2.90 2.42 -5.81
N TYR A 83 2.98 3.72 -5.51
CA TYR A 83 2.48 4.26 -4.25
C TYR A 83 1.02 3.88 -4.03
N ILE A 84 0.14 4.16 -5.00
CA ILE A 84 -1.30 3.87 -4.90
C ILE A 84 -1.55 2.36 -4.80
N ILE A 85 -1.01 1.56 -5.72
CA ILE A 85 -1.26 0.11 -5.77
C ILE A 85 -0.74 -0.58 -4.49
N SER A 86 0.44 -0.21 -4.00
CA SER A 86 1.03 -0.84 -2.80
C SER A 86 0.19 -0.69 -1.53
N MET A 87 -0.69 0.32 -1.48
CA MET A 87 -1.62 0.53 -0.36
C MET A 87 -2.82 -0.43 -0.41
N PHE A 88 -3.24 -0.88 -1.59
CA PHE A 88 -4.40 -1.79 -1.76
C PHE A 88 -3.99 -3.26 -1.84
N PHE A 89 -2.84 -3.55 -2.43
CA PHE A 89 -2.35 -4.91 -2.70
C PHE A 89 -1.30 -5.31 -1.66
N THR A 90 -1.72 -5.45 -0.40
CA THR A 90 -0.79 -5.58 0.74
C THR A 90 -0.12 -6.95 0.84
N ASP A 91 -0.72 -7.98 0.23
CA ASP A 91 -0.29 -9.37 0.16
C ASP A 91 0.65 -9.67 -1.03
N PHE A 92 1.04 -8.65 -1.80
CA PHE A 92 2.01 -8.78 -2.88
C PHE A 92 3.41 -8.30 -2.47
N GLU A 93 4.43 -9.01 -2.93
CA GLU A 93 5.82 -8.58 -2.76
C GLU A 93 6.11 -7.28 -3.54
N LYS A 94 6.92 -6.40 -2.94
CA LYS A 94 7.31 -5.13 -3.54
C LYS A 94 7.88 -5.30 -4.95
N ASP A 95 8.84 -6.21 -5.11
CA ASP A 95 9.54 -6.40 -6.38
C ASP A 95 8.61 -6.92 -7.48
N MET A 96 7.62 -7.74 -7.09
CA MET A 96 6.57 -8.19 -8.00
C MET A 96 5.71 -7.01 -8.47
N LEU A 97 5.22 -6.16 -7.56
CA LEU A 97 4.43 -4.98 -7.93
C LEU A 97 5.21 -4.04 -8.84
N VAL A 98 6.46 -3.73 -8.51
CA VAL A 98 7.34 -2.87 -9.32
C VAL A 98 7.54 -3.46 -10.72
N ARG A 99 7.79 -4.77 -10.83
CA ARG A 99 7.94 -5.45 -12.12
C ARG A 99 6.64 -5.39 -12.94
N CYS A 100 5.49 -5.66 -12.32
CA CYS A 100 4.20 -5.60 -12.99
C CYS A 100 3.89 -4.19 -13.51
N ILE A 101 4.14 -3.15 -12.71
CA ILE A 101 3.92 -1.74 -13.09
C ILE A 101 4.85 -1.34 -14.24
N ASN A 102 6.13 -1.70 -14.16
CA ASN A 102 7.09 -1.42 -15.22
C ASN A 102 6.73 -2.08 -16.55
N ASN A 103 6.18 -3.30 -16.51
CA ASN A 103 5.74 -4.03 -17.69
C ASN A 103 4.38 -3.53 -18.22
N ALA A 104 3.49 -3.09 -17.33
CA ALA A 104 2.19 -2.54 -17.70
C ALA A 104 2.36 -1.18 -18.42
N TYR A 105 3.26 -0.34 -17.92
CA TYR A 105 3.55 0.99 -18.47
C TYR A 105 4.91 1.03 -19.15
N ASP A 106 5.17 0.06 -20.04
CA ASP A 106 6.36 0.05 -20.88
C ASP A 106 6.20 1.00 -22.07
N LYS A 107 7.00 0.80 -23.13
CA LYS A 107 7.01 1.66 -24.34
C LYS A 107 5.70 1.65 -25.14
N LYS A 108 4.68 0.91 -24.70
CA LYS A 108 3.33 0.95 -25.30
C LYS A 108 2.57 2.22 -24.97
N PHE A 109 3.00 2.96 -23.95
CA PHE A 109 2.40 4.22 -23.52
C PHE A 109 3.32 5.37 -23.92
N ASP A 110 2.75 6.40 -24.53
CA ASP A 110 3.46 7.63 -24.89
C ASP A 110 3.65 8.52 -23.65
N ASP A 111 4.82 9.15 -23.53
CA ASP A 111 5.17 10.07 -22.41
C ASP A 111 4.50 11.46 -22.54
N ARG A 112 3.31 11.55 -23.16
CA ARG A 112 2.70 12.82 -23.62
C ARG A 112 1.38 13.15 -22.95
#